data_AF-A0A7R8ZVY8-F1
#
_entry.id   AF-A0A7R8ZVY8-F1
#
_cell.length_a   1.000
_cell.length_b   1.000
_cell.length_c   1.000
_cell.angle_alpha   90.00
_cell.angle_beta   90.00
_cell.angle_gamma   90.00
#
_symmetry.space_group_name_H-M   'P 1'
#
loop_
_entity.id
_entity.type
_entity.pdbx_description
1 polymer ?
#
loop_
_entity_poly.entity_id
_entity_poly.type
_entity_poly.pdbx_seq_one_letter_code
_entity_poly.pdbx_strand_id
1 'polypeptide(L)'
;MADFVAYDVFILKRNQADKDYSADILAVAEQRLKDKSAEDIALLEKNIVAGLPGGAESHGSGEFAKRVARFDNVSNDDMRNNLISFLEAVIPTAEAQGISLAIHPDDPPFPLFGLPRIVSTENDLDFLFDAVSSPANGLTFCVGSFGSRADNDLVNMAGKYADRIHFTHLRNVSRDVDGSFYEAEHLDGDLDMIGIIQALLKAEKNTARTHDIFMRPDHGHLLAFEEGSKVNPGYSY
;
A
#
# COMPACT_ATOMS: atom_id res chain seq x y z
N MET A 1 -13.86 4.93 3.63
CA MET A 1 -12.96 5.02 4.81
C MET A 1 -13.64 4.63 6.14
N ALA A 2 -14.94 4.92 6.30
CA ALA A 2 -15.63 4.81 7.59
C ALA A 2 -15.58 3.44 8.30
N ASP A 3 -15.61 2.32 7.55
CA ASP A 3 -15.57 0.98 8.16
C ASP A 3 -14.23 0.70 8.87
N PHE A 4 -13.12 1.19 8.32
CA PHE A 4 -11.81 1.10 8.97
C PHE A 4 -11.77 1.95 10.25
N VAL A 5 -12.25 3.20 10.18
CA VAL A 5 -12.34 4.11 11.34
C VAL A 5 -13.22 3.51 12.43
N ALA A 6 -14.33 2.88 12.04
CA ALA A 6 -15.24 2.22 12.98
C ALA A 6 -14.52 1.09 13.74
N TYR A 7 -13.72 0.31 13.02
CA TYR A 7 -12.89 -0.71 13.63
C TYR A 7 -11.84 -0.12 14.57
N ASP A 8 -11.01 0.81 14.10
CA ASP A 8 -9.90 1.37 14.87
C ASP A 8 -10.35 2.06 16.17
N VAL A 9 -11.40 2.89 16.09
CA VAL A 9 -11.86 3.72 17.20
C VAL A 9 -12.80 2.98 18.14
N PHE A 10 -13.77 2.22 17.63
CA PHE A 10 -14.86 1.68 18.46
C PHE A 10 -14.73 0.18 18.78
N ILE A 11 -14.10 -0.61 17.89
CA ILE A 11 -13.89 -2.05 18.09
C ILE A 11 -12.54 -2.31 18.76
N LEU A 12 -11.46 -1.92 18.07
CA LEU A 12 -10.08 -2.03 18.55
C LEU A 12 -9.83 -1.13 19.75
N LYS A 13 -10.47 0.05 19.76
CA LYS A 13 -10.30 1.10 20.79
C LYS A 13 -8.83 1.46 20.98
N ARG A 14 -8.12 1.66 19.86
CA ARG A 14 -6.72 2.06 19.90
C ARG A 14 -6.60 3.39 20.65
N ASN A 15 -5.58 3.47 21.48
CA ASN A 15 -5.32 4.65 22.32
C ASN A 15 -5.18 5.91 21.44
N GLN A 16 -5.97 6.94 21.73
CA GLN A 16 -6.01 8.23 21.01
C GLN A 16 -6.38 8.16 19.53
N ALA A 17 -6.98 7.07 19.06
CA ALA A 17 -7.35 6.91 17.66
C ALA A 17 -8.32 7.99 17.16
N ASP A 18 -9.18 8.52 18.03
CA ASP A 18 -10.12 9.58 17.73
C ASP A 18 -9.46 10.88 17.25
N LYS A 19 -8.19 11.11 17.60
CA LYS A 19 -7.44 12.31 17.19
C LYS A 19 -6.92 12.24 15.74
N ASP A 20 -6.89 11.06 15.15
CA ASP A 20 -6.37 10.84 13.80
C ASP A 20 -7.44 11.07 12.72
N TYR A 21 -8.70 11.30 13.12
CA TYR A 21 -9.85 11.37 12.22
C TYR A 21 -10.69 12.63 12.44
N SER A 22 -11.36 13.11 11.39
CA SER A 22 -12.28 14.26 11.49
C SER A 22 -13.56 13.89 12.24
N ALA A 23 -14.23 14.90 12.82
CA ALA A 23 -15.51 14.69 13.50
C ALA A 23 -16.58 14.09 12.57
N ASP A 24 -16.57 14.48 11.29
CA ASP A 24 -17.53 14.00 10.29
C ASP A 24 -17.37 12.49 10.03
N ILE A 25 -16.14 12.00 9.80
CA ILE A 25 -15.92 10.58 9.55
C ILE A 25 -16.14 9.74 10.81
N LEU A 26 -15.85 10.27 12.00
CA LEU A 26 -16.14 9.60 13.27
C LEU A 26 -17.65 9.38 13.45
N ALA A 27 -18.47 10.38 13.15
CA ALA A 27 -19.92 10.26 13.23
C ALA A 27 -20.47 9.22 12.24
N VAL A 28 -19.95 9.20 10.99
CA VAL A 28 -20.32 8.20 9.99
C VAL A 28 -19.89 6.80 10.43
N ALA A 29 -18.67 6.65 10.96
CA ALA A 29 -18.13 5.39 11.44
C ALA A 29 -18.94 4.81 12.61
N GLU A 30 -19.32 5.64 13.58
CA GLU A 30 -20.14 5.23 14.71
C GLU A 30 -21.52 4.74 14.24
N GLN A 31 -22.16 5.47 13.32
CA GLN A 31 -23.45 5.09 12.78
C GLN A 31 -23.37 3.78 12.00
N ARG A 32 -22.39 3.63 11.09
CA ARG A 32 -22.19 2.37 10.35
C ARG A 32 -21.98 1.18 11.26
N LEU A 33 -21.29 1.36 12.39
CA LEU A 33 -21.10 0.27 13.34
C LEU A 33 -22.40 -0.14 14.03
N LYS A 34 -23.27 0.82 14.39
CA LYS A 34 -24.59 0.53 15.00
C LYS A 34 -25.50 -0.27 14.08
N ASP A 35 -25.33 -0.10 12.77
CA ASP A 35 -26.14 -0.77 11.74
C ASP A 35 -25.60 -2.18 11.38
N LYS A 36 -24.43 -2.59 11.89
CA LYS A 36 -23.82 -3.90 11.61
C LYS A 36 -24.28 -4.98 12.60
N SER A 37 -24.46 -6.20 12.09
CA SER A 37 -24.66 -7.39 12.92
C SER A 37 -23.36 -7.79 13.63
N ALA A 38 -23.45 -8.70 14.62
CA ALA A 38 -22.25 -9.26 15.27
C ALA A 38 -21.38 -10.04 14.27
N GLU A 39 -22.01 -10.73 13.32
CA GLU A 39 -21.37 -11.45 12.24
C GLU A 39 -20.61 -10.51 11.29
N ASP A 40 -21.21 -9.36 10.93
CA ASP A 40 -20.55 -8.35 10.09
C ASP A 40 -19.37 -7.70 10.79
N ILE A 41 -19.48 -7.47 12.11
CA ILE A 41 -18.38 -6.94 12.93
C ILE A 41 -17.22 -7.95 12.97
N ALA A 42 -17.51 -9.24 13.18
CA ALA A 42 -16.49 -10.29 13.17
C ALA A 42 -15.83 -10.44 11.80
N LEU A 43 -16.60 -10.31 10.71
CA LEU A 43 -16.08 -10.33 9.35
C LEU A 43 -15.19 -9.11 9.07
N LEU A 44 -15.59 -7.92 9.50
CA LEU A 44 -14.80 -6.70 9.38
C LEU A 44 -13.45 -6.83 10.11
N GLU A 45 -13.46 -7.27 11.37
CA GLU A 45 -12.23 -7.52 12.14
C GLU A 45 -11.34 -8.53 11.42
N LYS A 46 -11.90 -9.67 10.99
CA LYS A 46 -11.17 -10.70 10.24
C LYS A 46 -10.52 -10.12 8.98
N ASN A 47 -11.24 -9.32 8.20
CA ASN A 47 -10.73 -8.76 6.94
C ASN A 47 -9.60 -7.76 7.18
N ILE A 48 -9.73 -6.90 8.20
CA ILE A 48 -8.71 -5.89 8.52
C ILE A 48 -7.41 -6.55 9.00
N VAL A 49 -7.49 -7.60 9.82
CA VAL A 49 -6.28 -8.25 10.38
C VAL A 49 -5.65 -9.28 9.45
N ALA A 50 -6.39 -9.85 8.50
CA ALA A 50 -5.92 -10.93 7.63
C ALA A 50 -4.67 -10.56 6.79
N GLY A 51 -4.49 -9.27 6.46
CA GLY A 51 -3.37 -8.77 5.67
C GLY A 51 -2.19 -8.21 6.49
N LEU A 52 -2.27 -8.19 7.81
CA LEU A 52 -1.24 -7.59 8.67
C LEU A 52 -0.21 -8.63 9.14
N PRO A 53 1.04 -8.23 9.47
CA PRO A 53 2.05 -9.15 10.00
C PRO A 53 1.55 -9.92 11.25
N GLY A 54 1.31 -11.22 11.10
CA GLY A 54 0.70 -12.10 12.11
C GLY A 54 -0.76 -12.50 11.83
N GLY A 55 -1.35 -12.06 10.71
CA GLY A 55 -2.77 -12.14 10.37
C GLY A 55 -3.39 -13.54 10.18
N ALA A 56 -2.60 -14.61 10.19
CA ALA A 56 -3.12 -15.98 10.17
C ALA A 56 -3.36 -16.55 11.59
N GLU A 57 -2.77 -15.96 12.63
CA GLU A 57 -3.01 -16.32 14.01
C GLU A 57 -3.94 -15.27 14.62
N SER A 58 -5.17 -15.66 14.94
CA SER A 58 -6.16 -14.79 15.58
C SER A 58 -5.72 -14.45 17.01
N HIS A 59 -4.75 -13.55 17.15
CA HIS A 59 -4.49 -12.89 18.40
C HIS A 59 -5.57 -11.82 18.54
N GLY A 60 -6.73 -12.18 19.11
CA GLY A 60 -7.92 -11.30 19.15
C GLY A 60 -7.60 -9.85 19.53
N SER A 61 -8.44 -8.91 19.09
CA SER A 61 -8.30 -7.44 19.18
C SER A 61 -7.31 -6.87 20.22
N GLY A 62 -7.32 -7.33 21.48
CA GLY A 62 -6.39 -6.90 22.53
C GLY A 62 -4.90 -7.17 22.24
N GLU A 63 -4.54 -8.29 21.64
CA GLU A 63 -3.14 -8.57 21.27
C GLU A 63 -2.69 -7.76 20.05
N PHE A 64 -3.60 -7.55 19.09
CA PHE A 64 -3.34 -6.66 17.96
C PHE A 64 -3.09 -5.22 18.44
N ALA A 65 -3.94 -4.71 19.33
CA ALA A 65 -3.75 -3.38 19.94
C ALA A 65 -2.39 -3.25 20.64
N LYS A 66 -1.95 -4.28 21.39
CA LYS A 66 -0.61 -4.28 22.02
C LYS A 66 0.52 -4.23 21.00
N ARG A 67 0.38 -4.92 19.86
CA ARG A 67 1.41 -4.92 18.81
C ARG A 67 1.53 -3.57 18.14
N VAL A 68 0.41 -2.92 17.85
CA VAL A 68 0.34 -1.55 17.32
C VAL A 68 0.97 -0.57 18.32
N ALA A 69 0.63 -0.67 19.61
CA ALA A 69 1.13 0.22 20.66
C ALA A 69 2.66 0.23 20.83
N ARG A 70 3.38 -0.79 20.32
CA ARG A 70 4.85 -0.80 20.30
C ARG A 70 5.45 0.30 19.41
N PHE A 71 4.65 0.87 18.51
CA PHE A 71 5.05 1.91 17.59
C PHE A 71 4.56 3.32 17.99
N ASP A 72 3.89 3.47 19.15
CA ASP A 72 3.32 4.76 19.60
C ASP A 72 4.35 5.90 19.68
N ASN A 73 5.63 5.57 19.87
CA ASN A 73 6.73 6.54 19.96
C ASN A 73 7.69 6.47 18.75
N VAL A 74 7.25 5.89 17.63
CA VAL A 74 8.04 5.81 16.39
C VAL A 74 7.48 6.80 15.40
N SER A 75 8.23 7.86 15.10
CA SER A 75 7.85 8.85 14.10
C SER A 75 8.11 8.36 12.66
N ASN A 76 7.63 9.11 11.67
CA ASN A 76 7.99 8.87 10.27
C ASN A 76 9.49 8.94 10.04
N ASP A 77 10.20 9.86 10.69
CA ASP A 77 11.64 10.00 10.53
C ASP A 77 12.40 8.86 11.22
N ASP A 78 11.93 8.39 12.38
CA ASP A 78 12.50 7.19 13.02
C ASP A 78 12.35 5.97 12.11
N MET A 79 11.16 5.78 11.53
CA MET A 79 10.91 4.66 10.61
C MET A 79 11.76 4.77 9.33
N ARG A 80 11.91 5.98 8.79
CA ARG A 80 12.76 6.26 7.62
C ARG A 80 14.22 5.94 7.90
N ASN A 81 14.74 6.36 9.06
CA ASN A 81 16.11 6.07 9.47
C ASN A 81 16.33 4.56 9.66
N ASN A 82 15.35 3.85 10.22
CA ASN A 82 15.40 2.39 10.33
C ASN A 82 15.44 1.71 8.95
N LEU A 83 14.62 2.17 8.00
CA LEU A 83 14.62 1.65 6.63
C LEU A 83 15.95 1.92 5.92
N ILE A 84 16.50 3.14 6.03
CA ILE A 84 17.82 3.46 5.46
C ILE A 84 18.89 2.56 6.05
N SER A 85 18.94 2.41 7.38
CA SER A 85 19.94 1.56 8.03
C SER A 85 19.86 0.10 7.55
N PHE A 86 18.65 -0.42 7.33
CA PHE A 86 18.46 -1.73 6.70
C PHE A 86 19.02 -1.77 5.28
N LEU A 87 18.68 -0.79 4.44
CA LEU A 87 19.11 -0.74 3.03
C LEU A 87 20.63 -0.58 2.90
N GLU A 88 21.25 0.30 3.69
CA GLU A 88 22.71 0.45 3.72
C GLU A 88 23.42 -0.87 4.07
N ALA A 89 22.80 -1.73 4.89
CA ALA A 89 23.33 -3.04 5.23
C ALA A 89 23.13 -4.09 4.11
N VAL A 90 21.98 -4.11 3.43
CA VAL A 90 21.64 -5.18 2.47
C VAL A 90 22.01 -4.87 1.02
N ILE A 91 21.93 -3.61 0.61
CA ILE A 91 22.11 -3.19 -0.80
C ILE A 91 23.51 -3.52 -1.34
N PRO A 92 24.63 -3.28 -0.61
CA PRO A 92 25.95 -3.64 -1.10
C PRO A 92 26.10 -5.13 -1.38
N THR A 93 25.44 -5.98 -0.57
CA THR A 93 25.45 -7.43 -0.78
C THR A 93 24.61 -7.81 -2.00
N ALA A 94 23.42 -7.24 -2.15
CA ALA A 94 22.58 -7.47 -3.32
C ALA A 94 23.31 -7.09 -4.61
N GLU A 95 23.91 -5.90 -4.64
CA GLU A 95 24.69 -5.41 -5.77
C GLU A 95 25.89 -6.31 -6.12
N ALA A 96 26.64 -6.77 -5.11
CA ALA A 96 27.77 -7.68 -5.31
C ALA A 96 27.35 -9.05 -5.89
N GLN A 97 26.08 -9.44 -5.72
CA GLN A 97 25.50 -10.67 -6.28
C GLN A 97 24.75 -10.41 -7.60
N GLY A 98 24.74 -9.19 -8.13
CA GLY A 98 23.97 -8.83 -9.32
C GLY A 98 22.46 -8.86 -9.10
N ILE A 99 22.01 -8.71 -7.86
CA ILE A 99 20.59 -8.68 -7.46
C ILE A 99 20.16 -7.22 -7.29
N SER A 100 19.01 -6.89 -7.84
CA SER A 100 18.33 -5.63 -7.55
C SER A 100 17.13 -5.88 -6.63
N LEU A 101 17.06 -5.13 -5.53
CA LEU A 101 15.89 -5.12 -4.66
C LEU A 101 14.85 -4.13 -5.23
N ALA A 102 13.57 -4.47 -5.07
CA ALA A 102 12.46 -3.68 -5.60
C ALA A 102 11.41 -3.46 -4.49
N ILE A 103 11.57 -2.38 -3.72
CA ILE A 103 10.65 -2.08 -2.59
C ILE A 103 9.24 -1.82 -3.12
N HIS A 104 8.22 -2.38 -2.47
CA HIS A 104 6.83 -2.10 -2.80
C HIS A 104 6.31 -0.93 -1.97
N PRO A 105 5.45 -0.05 -2.51
CA PRO A 105 4.82 1.01 -1.72
C PRO A 105 3.93 0.48 -0.60
N ASP A 106 3.64 1.35 0.35
CA ASP A 106 2.59 1.12 1.34
C ASP A 106 1.22 0.97 0.65
N ASP A 107 0.39 0.03 1.11
CA ASP A 107 -0.96 -0.20 0.58
C ASP A 107 -1.98 -0.28 1.73
N PRO A 108 -2.83 0.75 1.93
CA PRO A 108 -2.85 2.02 1.21
C PRO A 108 -1.66 2.97 1.51
N PRO A 109 -1.37 3.95 0.63
CA PRO A 109 -0.23 4.88 0.75
C PRO A 109 -0.51 6.06 1.69
N PHE A 110 -1.09 5.78 2.85
CA PHE A 110 -1.36 6.75 3.91
C PHE A 110 -1.43 6.06 5.29
N PRO A 111 -1.15 6.77 6.40
CA PRO A 111 -1.09 6.17 7.73
C PRO A 111 -2.38 5.45 8.12
N LEU A 112 -2.22 4.27 8.74
CA LEU A 112 -3.29 3.48 9.34
C LEU A 112 -2.89 3.15 10.77
N PHE A 113 -3.84 3.14 11.71
CA PHE A 113 -3.60 2.84 13.12
C PHE A 113 -2.56 3.77 13.80
N GLY A 114 -2.38 4.99 13.29
CA GLY A 114 -1.33 5.90 13.75
C GLY A 114 0.09 5.44 13.43
N LEU A 115 0.25 4.39 12.61
CA LEU A 115 1.55 3.84 12.25
C LEU A 115 2.20 4.63 11.09
N PRO A 116 3.52 4.86 11.14
CA PRO A 116 4.27 5.38 10.00
C PRO A 116 4.13 4.50 8.77
N ARG A 117 3.93 5.15 7.62
CA ARG A 117 3.97 4.58 6.27
C ARG A 117 4.80 5.53 5.43
N ILE A 118 5.97 5.05 4.98
CA ILE A 118 7.11 5.87 4.56
C ILE A 118 7.61 5.54 3.14
N VAL A 119 6.82 4.81 2.37
CA VAL A 119 7.00 4.56 0.94
C VAL A 119 5.64 4.79 0.27
N SER A 120 5.11 6.00 0.44
CA SER A 120 3.73 6.36 0.11
C SER A 120 3.62 7.46 -0.94
N THR A 121 4.65 8.31 -1.07
CA THR A 121 4.65 9.51 -1.92
C THR A 121 5.91 9.64 -2.77
N GLU A 122 5.86 10.54 -3.76
CA GLU A 122 7.05 10.98 -4.50
C GLU A 122 8.18 11.46 -3.56
N ASN A 123 7.85 12.23 -2.52
CA ASN A 123 8.84 12.71 -1.55
C ASN A 123 9.52 11.58 -0.77
N ASP A 124 8.79 10.51 -0.47
CA ASP A 124 9.36 9.34 0.20
C ASP A 124 10.37 8.63 -0.70
N LEU A 125 10.07 8.52 -2.00
CA LEU A 125 10.97 7.92 -2.99
C LEU A 125 12.22 8.77 -3.21
N ASP A 126 12.07 10.10 -3.28
CA ASP A 126 13.23 11.01 -3.35
C ASP A 126 14.16 10.80 -2.16
N PHE A 127 13.60 10.84 -0.95
CA PHE A 127 14.36 10.62 0.28
C PHE A 127 15.06 9.24 0.28
N LEU A 128 14.36 8.19 -0.13
CA LEU A 128 14.89 6.82 -0.18
C LEU A 128 16.08 6.67 -1.13
N PHE A 129 15.94 7.18 -2.36
CA PHE A 129 16.97 7.03 -3.40
C PHE A 129 18.13 8.03 -3.26
N ASP A 130 17.90 9.17 -2.61
CA ASP A 130 18.97 10.08 -2.21
C ASP A 130 19.83 9.49 -1.09
N ALA A 131 19.21 8.80 -0.12
CA ALA A 131 19.93 8.17 1.00
C ALA A 131 20.77 6.96 0.56
N VAL A 132 20.23 6.10 -0.31
CA VAL A 132 20.94 4.92 -0.83
C VAL A 132 20.86 4.90 -2.35
N SER A 133 21.88 5.48 -2.99
CA SER A 133 21.87 5.81 -4.42
C SER A 133 22.24 4.65 -5.36
N SER A 134 22.61 3.47 -4.85
CA SER A 134 22.96 2.30 -5.69
C SER A 134 21.76 1.85 -6.54
N PRO A 135 21.93 1.53 -7.84
CA PRO A 135 20.84 1.05 -8.71
C PRO A 135 20.19 -0.25 -8.22
N ALA A 136 20.90 -1.03 -7.39
CA ALA A 136 20.34 -2.19 -6.72
C ALA A 136 19.28 -1.84 -5.66
N ASN A 137 19.19 -0.58 -5.22
CA ASN A 137 18.07 -0.04 -4.46
C ASN A 137 17.02 0.50 -5.44
N GLY A 138 16.03 -0.32 -5.76
CA GLY A 138 14.98 0.06 -6.70
C GLY A 138 13.57 -0.20 -6.19
N LEU A 139 12.63 -0.11 -7.12
CA LEU A 139 11.20 0.08 -6.88
C LEU A 139 10.38 -1.01 -7.58
N THR A 140 9.45 -1.59 -6.84
CA THR A 140 8.23 -2.16 -7.41
C THR A 140 7.22 -1.03 -7.54
N PHE A 141 7.03 -0.51 -8.74
CA PHE A 141 6.10 0.59 -8.99
C PHE A 141 4.68 0.02 -9.09
N CYS A 142 4.01 -0.07 -7.94
CA CYS A 142 2.62 -0.46 -7.87
C CYS A 142 1.71 0.75 -8.02
N VAL A 143 1.11 0.87 -9.19
CA VAL A 143 0.28 2.02 -9.53
C VAL A 143 -1.04 1.99 -8.75
N GLY A 144 -1.57 0.80 -8.45
CA GLY A 144 -2.77 0.66 -7.62
C GLY A 144 -2.57 1.17 -6.20
N SER A 145 -1.45 0.81 -5.56
CA SER A 145 -1.13 1.30 -4.21
C SER A 145 -0.87 2.80 -4.24
N PHE A 146 0.13 3.29 -5.00
CA PHE A 146 0.41 4.73 -5.08
C PHE A 146 -0.79 5.57 -5.54
N GLY A 147 -1.64 5.02 -6.41
CA GLY A 147 -2.82 5.67 -6.96
C GLY A 147 -4.05 5.68 -6.05
N SER A 148 -4.00 5.02 -4.90
CA SER A 148 -5.08 5.07 -3.90
C SER A 148 -5.19 6.44 -3.21
N ARG A 149 -4.27 7.37 -3.51
CA ARG A 149 -4.33 8.80 -3.20
C ARG A 149 -4.22 9.63 -4.47
N ALA A 150 -4.92 10.76 -4.52
CA ALA A 150 -5.07 11.56 -5.74
C ALA A 150 -3.90 12.52 -6.00
N ASP A 151 -3.06 12.78 -5.01
CA ASP A 151 -1.94 13.74 -5.07
C ASP A 151 -0.62 13.11 -5.56
N ASN A 152 -0.60 11.80 -5.86
CA ASN A 152 0.51 11.16 -6.57
C ASN A 152 0.29 11.26 -8.09
N ASP A 153 1.18 11.96 -8.80
CA ASP A 153 1.21 11.96 -10.26
C ASP A 153 1.95 10.72 -10.77
N LEU A 154 1.20 9.65 -11.03
CA LEU A 154 1.77 8.37 -11.43
C LEU A 154 2.46 8.38 -12.79
N VAL A 155 2.02 9.24 -13.72
CA VAL A 155 2.66 9.36 -15.04
C VAL A 155 4.01 10.04 -14.88
N ASN A 156 4.08 11.11 -14.07
CA ASN A 156 5.34 11.75 -13.69
C ASN A 156 6.27 10.77 -12.96
N MET A 157 5.78 10.10 -11.91
CA MET A 157 6.56 9.16 -11.12
C MET A 157 7.12 8.00 -11.97
N ALA A 158 6.32 7.45 -12.89
CA ALA A 158 6.76 6.41 -13.82
C ALA A 158 7.95 6.85 -14.68
N GLY A 159 7.97 8.12 -15.11
CA GLY A 159 9.10 8.71 -15.84
C GLY A 159 10.29 9.07 -14.95
N LYS A 160 10.05 9.76 -13.83
CA LYS A 160 11.07 10.28 -12.90
C LYS A 160 11.91 9.15 -12.29
N TYR A 161 11.26 8.07 -11.86
CA TYR A 161 11.93 6.95 -11.19
C TYR A 161 12.23 5.79 -12.13
N ALA A 162 12.09 5.94 -13.44
CA ALA A 162 12.17 4.82 -14.37
C ALA A 162 13.44 3.98 -14.19
N ASP A 163 14.59 4.62 -13.97
CA ASP A 163 15.88 3.94 -13.77
C ASP A 163 15.97 3.15 -12.46
N ARG A 164 15.05 3.41 -11.51
CA ARG A 164 14.89 2.66 -10.25
C ARG A 164 13.80 1.59 -10.34
N ILE A 165 12.90 1.65 -11.33
CA ILE A 165 11.80 0.68 -11.47
C ILE A 165 12.36 -0.64 -12.01
N HIS A 166 12.29 -1.69 -11.20
CA HIS A 166 12.67 -3.07 -11.59
C HIS A 166 11.46 -3.96 -11.80
N PHE A 167 10.33 -3.61 -11.19
CA PHE A 167 9.08 -4.35 -11.28
C PHE A 167 7.89 -3.40 -11.23
N THR A 168 6.77 -3.79 -11.84
CA THR A 168 5.54 -3.01 -11.86
C THR A 168 4.34 -3.91 -11.54
N HIS A 169 3.44 -3.37 -10.72
CA HIS A 169 2.11 -3.93 -10.53
C HIS A 169 1.14 -2.98 -11.23
N LEU A 170 0.56 -3.46 -12.33
CA LEU A 170 -0.32 -2.67 -13.19
C LEU A 170 -1.77 -3.11 -12.95
N ARG A 171 -2.39 -2.56 -11.90
CA ARG A 171 -3.83 -2.65 -11.57
C ARG A 171 -4.42 -1.26 -11.42
N ASN A 172 -5.74 -1.14 -11.33
CA ASN A 172 -6.41 0.15 -11.19
C ASN A 172 -7.27 0.20 -9.92
N VAL A 173 -7.51 1.41 -9.42
CA VAL A 173 -8.38 1.66 -8.27
C VAL A 173 -9.33 2.82 -8.59
N SER A 174 -10.51 2.79 -7.99
CA SER A 174 -11.44 3.93 -7.99
C SER A 174 -11.57 4.44 -6.57
N ARG A 175 -11.47 5.75 -6.38
CA ARG A 175 -11.49 6.43 -5.09
C ARG A 175 -12.88 7.01 -4.82
N ASP A 176 -13.37 6.79 -3.62
CA ASP A 176 -14.56 7.44 -3.09
C ASP A 176 -14.23 8.82 -2.52
N VAL A 177 -15.24 9.69 -2.46
CA VAL A 177 -15.12 11.04 -1.89
C VAL A 177 -14.70 11.03 -0.41
N ASP A 178 -15.01 9.97 0.33
CA ASP A 178 -14.66 9.84 1.75
C ASP A 178 -13.23 9.32 2.00
N GLY A 179 -12.46 9.09 0.92
CA GLY A 179 -11.10 8.57 0.98
C GLY A 179 -10.98 7.04 1.05
N SER A 180 -12.07 6.25 0.98
CA SER A 180 -11.91 4.85 0.55
C SER A 180 -11.59 4.75 -0.93
N PHE A 181 -11.21 3.55 -1.33
CA PHE A 181 -11.11 3.13 -2.71
C PHE A 181 -11.47 1.64 -2.79
N TYR A 182 -11.69 1.17 -4.00
CA TYR A 182 -11.84 -0.25 -4.31
C TYR A 182 -11.02 -0.61 -5.54
N GLU A 183 -10.73 -1.90 -5.71
CA GLU A 183 -10.07 -2.44 -6.90
C GLU A 183 -11.00 -2.27 -8.11
N ALA A 184 -10.57 -1.51 -9.12
CA ALA A 184 -11.33 -1.24 -10.33
C ALA A 184 -10.94 -2.19 -11.47
N GLU A 185 -11.68 -2.15 -12.57
CA GLU A 185 -11.19 -2.79 -13.80
C GLU A 185 -9.87 -2.13 -14.22
N HIS A 186 -8.92 -2.91 -14.73
CA HIS A 186 -7.57 -2.44 -15.06
C HIS A 186 -7.53 -1.16 -15.92
N LEU A 187 -8.54 -0.95 -16.77
CA LEU A 187 -8.63 0.19 -17.68
C LEU A 187 -9.75 1.19 -17.34
N ASP A 188 -10.61 0.89 -16.37
CA ASP A 188 -11.80 1.70 -16.01
C ASP A 188 -11.80 2.05 -14.51
N GLY A 189 -10.65 2.54 -14.05
CA GLY A 189 -10.51 3.16 -12.73
C GLY A 189 -10.00 4.60 -12.85
N ASP A 190 -9.58 5.16 -11.72
CA ASP A 190 -9.17 6.57 -11.68
C ASP A 190 -7.73 6.81 -12.17
N LEU A 191 -6.97 5.75 -12.43
CA LEU A 191 -5.56 5.85 -12.84
C LEU A 191 -5.45 5.87 -14.37
N ASP A 192 -4.66 6.81 -14.90
CA ASP A 192 -4.33 6.88 -16.33
C ASP A 192 -3.37 5.75 -16.74
N MET A 193 -3.92 4.54 -16.85
CA MET A 193 -3.15 3.34 -17.19
C MET A 193 -2.45 3.48 -18.55
N ILE A 194 -3.06 4.17 -19.50
CA ILE A 194 -2.47 4.42 -20.82
C ILE A 194 -1.26 5.33 -20.69
N GLY A 195 -1.38 6.48 -20.01
CA GLY A 195 -0.29 7.42 -19.79
C GLY A 195 0.87 6.80 -19.00
N ILE A 196 0.56 6.01 -17.97
CA ILE A 196 1.55 5.28 -17.18
C ILE A 196 2.33 4.29 -18.05
N ILE A 197 1.64 3.44 -18.82
CA ILE A 197 2.30 2.47 -19.71
C ILE A 197 3.14 3.19 -20.77
N GLN A 198 2.64 4.30 -21.33
CA GLN A 198 3.40 5.11 -22.28
C GLN A 198 4.68 5.68 -21.67
N ALA A 199 4.65 6.13 -20.41
CA ALA A 199 5.83 6.62 -19.69
C ALA A 199 6.86 5.49 -19.47
N LEU A 200 6.41 4.31 -19.05
CA LEU A 200 7.26 3.13 -18.86
C LEU A 200 7.90 2.67 -20.19
N LEU A 201 7.11 2.51 -21.25
CA LEU A 201 7.60 2.14 -22.59
C LEU A 201 8.57 3.17 -23.17
N LYS A 202 8.37 4.46 -22.86
CA LYS A 202 9.32 5.52 -23.24
C LYS A 202 10.65 5.33 -22.52
N ALA A 203 10.63 4.97 -21.24
CA ALA A 203 11.84 4.72 -20.47
C ALA A 203 12.59 3.46 -20.90
N GLU A 204 11.89 2.39 -21.28
CA GLU A 204 12.52 1.15 -21.80
C GLU A 204 13.31 1.38 -23.10
N LYS A 205 12.94 2.40 -23.88
CA LYS A 205 13.68 2.78 -25.11
C LYS A 205 15.02 3.47 -24.81
N ASN A 206 15.31 3.83 -23.56
CA ASN A 206 16.58 4.44 -23.19
C ASN A 206 17.71 3.40 -23.31
N THR A 207 18.60 3.56 -24.29
CA THR A 207 19.72 2.64 -24.53
C THR A 207 20.76 2.62 -23.41
N ALA A 208 20.74 3.59 -22.50
CA ALA A 208 21.60 3.60 -21.31
C ALA A 208 21.05 2.71 -20.18
N ARG A 209 19.82 2.21 -20.30
CA ARG A 209 19.19 1.34 -19.31
C ARG A 209 19.87 -0.03 -19.27
N THR A 210 20.05 -0.57 -18.07
CA THR A 210 20.79 -1.81 -17.83
C THR A 210 19.90 -3.00 -17.48
N HIS A 211 18.58 -2.81 -17.39
CA HIS A 211 17.63 -3.83 -16.94
C HIS A 211 16.23 -3.62 -17.53
N ASP A 212 15.47 -4.71 -17.65
CA ASP A 212 14.08 -4.70 -18.11
C ASP A 212 13.11 -4.23 -16.99
N ILE A 213 11.91 -3.78 -17.37
CA ILE A 213 10.81 -3.52 -16.43
C ILE A 213 9.86 -4.71 -16.47
N PHE A 214 9.89 -5.55 -15.44
CA PHE A 214 8.92 -6.64 -15.33
C PHE A 214 7.55 -6.10 -14.91
N MET A 215 6.48 -6.79 -15.31
CA MET A 215 5.11 -6.43 -14.93
C MET A 215 4.30 -7.64 -14.51
N ARG A 216 3.30 -7.40 -13.67
CA ARG A 216 2.16 -8.31 -13.46
C ARG A 216 0.86 -7.50 -13.32
N PRO A 217 -0.31 -8.09 -13.60
CA PRO A 217 -1.61 -7.42 -13.44
C PRO A 217 -2.01 -7.15 -11.97
N ASP A 218 -1.22 -7.66 -11.03
CA ASP A 218 -1.41 -7.57 -9.59
C ASP A 218 -2.67 -8.26 -9.05
N HIS A 219 -3.80 -7.56 -9.02
CA HIS A 219 -5.08 -8.07 -8.53
C HIS A 219 -6.12 -8.15 -9.65
N GLY A 220 -7.06 -9.09 -9.52
CA GLY A 220 -8.20 -9.26 -10.42
C GLY A 220 -9.52 -9.32 -9.66
N HIS A 221 -10.61 -8.96 -10.35
CA HIS A 221 -11.96 -9.18 -9.83
C HIS A 221 -12.28 -10.67 -9.80
N LEU A 222 -13.03 -11.09 -8.78
CA LEU A 222 -13.63 -12.42 -8.77
C LEU A 222 -14.71 -12.48 -9.85
N LEU A 223 -14.52 -13.34 -10.85
CA LEU A 223 -15.44 -13.45 -11.97
C LEU A 223 -16.56 -14.48 -11.69
N ALA A 224 -17.69 -14.33 -12.39
CA ALA A 224 -18.86 -15.16 -12.16
C ALA A 224 -18.61 -16.68 -12.32
N PHE A 225 -17.68 -17.09 -13.19
CA PHE A 225 -17.35 -18.51 -13.38
C PHE A 225 -16.56 -19.11 -12.21
N GLU A 226 -16.02 -18.27 -11.33
CA GLU A 226 -15.27 -18.65 -10.14
C GLU A 226 -16.13 -18.63 -8.87
N GLU A 227 -17.40 -18.24 -8.99
CA GLU A 227 -18.33 -18.17 -7.87
C GLU A 227 -18.43 -19.52 -7.15
N GLY A 228 -18.31 -19.51 -5.82
CA GLY A 228 -18.29 -20.71 -4.98
C GLY A 228 -16.95 -21.45 -4.93
N SER A 229 -15.94 -21.02 -5.70
CA SER A 229 -14.59 -21.59 -5.62
C SER A 229 -13.81 -21.00 -4.44
N LYS A 230 -12.93 -21.81 -3.84
CA LYS A 230 -11.99 -21.32 -2.83
C LYS A 230 -10.85 -20.56 -3.53
N VAL A 231 -10.97 -19.24 -3.57
CA VAL A 231 -9.96 -18.33 -4.13
C VAL A 231 -9.24 -17.56 -3.03
N ASN A 232 -8.04 -17.06 -3.33
CA ASN A 232 -7.39 -16.06 -2.51
C ASN A 232 -7.95 -14.67 -2.91
N PRO A 233 -8.34 -13.80 -1.96
CA PRO A 233 -8.91 -12.49 -2.28
C PRO A 233 -8.00 -11.67 -3.22
N GLY A 234 -8.52 -11.26 -4.38
CA GLY A 234 -7.77 -10.51 -5.41
C GLY A 234 -6.86 -11.36 -6.31
N TYR A 235 -6.74 -12.67 -6.07
CA TYR A 235 -5.86 -13.60 -6.80
C TYR A 235 -6.66 -14.79 -7.35
N SER A 236 -7.84 -14.50 -7.90
CA SER A 236 -8.61 -15.45 -8.68
C SER A 236 -7.98 -15.60 -10.09
N TYR A 237 -8.38 -16.62 -10.84
CA TYR A 237 -7.68 -17.13 -12.04
C TYR A 237 -8.08 -16.44 -13.34
#